data_AF-W5MF47-F1
#
_entry.id   AF-W5MF47-F1
#
_cell.length_a   1.000
_cell.length_b   1.000
_cell.length_c   1.000
_cell.angle_alpha   90.00
_cell.angle_beta   90.00
_cell.angle_gamma   90.00
#
_symmetry.space_group_name_H-M   'P 1'
#
loop_
_entity.id
_entity.type
_entity.pdbx_description
1 polymer ?
#
loop_
_entity_poly.entity_id
_entity_poly.type
_entity_poly.pdbx_seq_one_letter_code
_entity_poly.pdbx_strand_id
1 'polypeptide(L)'
;MILARVVCEKSHYGSDMLITDLDTSMTYTELCDEVRDMCNLLQQQPITLKWIDDEGDPCTISSQMELEEAFRLYSRNRKEGLLVHVFPSIPEKPGMPCPGED
;
A
#
# COMPACT_ATOMS: atom_id res chain seq x y z
N MET A 1 2.59 2.37 -16.56
CA MET A 1 2.39 3.27 -15.40
C MET A 1 0.91 3.27 -15.01
N ILE A 2 0.65 3.06 -13.73
CA ILE A 2 -0.65 3.16 -13.05
C ILE A 2 -0.54 4.35 -12.10
N LEU A 3 -1.52 5.26 -12.14
CA LEU A 3 -1.63 6.28 -11.11
C LEU A 3 -1.98 5.57 -9.78
N ALA A 4 -1.14 5.71 -8.77
CA ALA A 4 -1.40 5.21 -7.43
C ALA A 4 -1.51 6.36 -6.44
N ARG A 5 -2.45 6.21 -5.50
CA ARG A 5 -2.59 7.09 -4.35
C ARG A 5 -2.09 6.30 -3.15
N VAL A 6 -0.98 6.74 -2.56
CA VAL A 6 -0.39 6.11 -1.39
C VAL A 6 -0.79 6.94 -0.17
N VAL A 7 -1.44 6.30 0.80
CA VAL A 7 -1.84 6.92 2.07
C VAL A 7 -0.94 6.36 3.16
N CYS A 8 -0.07 7.20 3.71
CA CYS A 8 0.81 6.84 4.81
C CYS A 8 0.06 7.03 6.14
N GLU A 9 -0.32 5.94 6.79
CA GLU A 9 -0.96 5.96 8.11
C GLU A 9 0.09 6.08 9.20
N LYS A 10 0.29 7.29 9.74
CA LYS A 10 1.24 7.50 10.85
C LYS A 10 0.48 7.42 12.17
N SER A 11 0.82 6.44 12.99
CA SER A 11 0.13 5.99 14.22
C SER A 11 -0.12 7.05 15.32
N HIS A 12 0.19 8.33 15.09
CA HIS A 12 -0.02 9.40 16.06
C HIS A 12 -0.21 10.81 15.48
N TYR A 13 -0.10 11.03 14.16
CA TYR A 13 -0.05 12.38 13.57
C TYR A 13 -0.99 12.63 12.38
N GLY A 14 -1.96 11.73 12.14
CA GLY A 14 -2.84 11.79 10.97
C GLY A 14 -2.23 11.12 9.75
N SER A 15 -3.03 10.93 8.70
CA SER A 15 -2.60 10.31 7.44
C SER A 15 -2.12 11.34 6.43
N ASP A 16 -0.98 11.06 5.80
CA ASP A 16 -0.49 11.84 4.66
C ASP A 16 -0.90 11.13 3.36
N MET A 17 -1.68 11.81 2.53
CA MET A 17 -2.01 11.31 1.19
C MET A 17 -0.98 11.83 0.17
N LEU A 18 -0.29 10.90 -0.47
CA LEU A 18 0.70 11.15 -1.51
C LEU A 18 0.23 10.51 -2.82
N ILE A 19 0.49 11.17 -3.95
CA ILE A 19 0.11 10.68 -5.28
C ILE A 19 1.38 10.43 -6.08
N THR A 20 1.52 9.23 -6.63
CA THR A 20 2.68 8.82 -7.43
C THR A 20 2.24 7.93 -8.60
N ASP A 21 3.05 7.87 -9.65
CA ASP A 21 2.85 6.93 -10.75
C ASP A 21 3.70 5.67 -10.49
N LEU A 22 3.04 4.53 -10.31
CA LEU A 22 3.73 3.24 -10.18
C LEU A 22 3.91 2.61 -11.56
N ASP A 23 5.10 2.11 -11.85
CA ASP A 23 5.28 1.25 -13.02
C ASP A 23 4.61 -0.11 -12.77
N THR A 24 3.86 -0.61 -13.76
CA THR A 24 3.28 -1.96 -13.71
C THR A 24 4.33 -3.06 -13.76
N SER A 25 5.56 -2.72 -14.18
CA SER A 25 6.70 -3.62 -14.13
C SER A 25 7.43 -3.63 -12.78
N MET A 26 7.04 -2.75 -11.85
CA MET A 26 7.64 -2.62 -10.54
C MET A 26 7.50 -3.90 -9.72
N THR A 27 8.57 -4.26 -9.03
CA THR A 27 8.59 -5.37 -8.08
C THR A 27 8.05 -4.95 -6.72
N TYR A 28 7.59 -5.91 -5.92
CA TYR A 28 7.14 -5.69 -4.55
C TYR A 28 8.23 -5.05 -3.67
N THR A 29 9.49 -5.44 -3.85
CA THR A 29 10.62 -4.84 -3.12
C THR A 29 10.79 -3.37 -3.48
N GLU A 30 10.76 -3.03 -4.78
CA GLU A 30 10.85 -1.63 -5.24
C GLU A 30 9.68 -0.79 -4.72
N LEU A 31 8.46 -1.34 -4.72
CA LEU A 31 7.30 -0.68 -4.11
C LEU A 31 7.52 -0.38 -2.63
N CYS A 32 8.06 -1.35 -1.88
CA CYS A 32 8.35 -1.15 -0.47
C CYS A 32 9.39 -0.05 -0.24
N ASP A 33 10.44 0.00 -1.06
CA ASP A 33 11.48 1.02 -0.96
C ASP A 33 10.96 2.41 -1.31
N GLU A 34 10.18 2.53 -2.39
CA GLU A 34 9.51 3.77 -2.81
C GLU A 34 8.58 4.28 -1.70
N VAL A 35 7.73 3.41 -1.15
CA VAL A 35 6.80 3.76 -0.08
C VAL A 35 7.53 4.20 1.18
N ARG A 36 8.65 3.54 1.54
CA ARG A 36 9.43 3.96 2.71
C ARG A 36 10.03 5.34 2.50
N ASP A 37 10.55 5.63 1.33
CA ASP A 37 11.09 6.96 1.00
C ASP A 37 9.98 8.02 1.05
N MET A 38 8.85 7.77 0.39
CA MET A 38 7.68 8.65 0.37
C MET A 38 7.12 8.94 1.77
N CYS A 39 6.99 7.91 2.60
CA CYS A 39 6.42 8.04 3.94
C CYS A 39 7.45 8.49 5.00
N ASN A 40 8.71 8.75 4.63
CA ASN A 40 9.84 9.02 5.54
C ASN A 40 10.02 7.93 6.62
N LEU A 41 9.96 6.66 6.22
CA LEU A 41 10.15 5.50 7.09
C LEU A 41 11.60 4.99 7.01
N LEU A 42 12.05 4.29 8.06
CA LEU A 42 13.37 3.68 8.04
C LEU A 42 13.40 2.50 7.05
N GLN A 43 14.48 2.35 6.29
CA GLN A 43 14.66 1.33 5.25
C GLN A 43 14.36 -0.12 5.71
N GLN A 44 14.65 -0.45 6.97
CA GLN A 44 14.38 -1.78 7.54
C GLN A 44 13.14 -1.83 8.42
N GLN A 45 12.38 -0.75 8.50
CA GLN A 45 11.13 -0.73 9.25
C GLN A 45 10.13 -1.69 8.60
N PRO A 46 9.51 -2.59 9.38
CA PRO A 46 8.38 -3.39 8.91
C PRO A 46 7.24 -2.47 8.47
N ILE A 47 6.64 -2.78 7.32
CA ILE A 47 5.47 -2.08 6.80
C ILE A 47 4.41 -3.10 6.40
N THR A 48 3.15 -2.71 6.50
CA THR A 48 2.02 -3.43 5.92
C THR A 48 1.42 -2.55 4.84
N LEU A 49 1.29 -3.09 3.62
CA LEU A 49 0.64 -2.43 2.50
C LEU A 49 -0.75 -3.04 2.34
N LYS A 50 -1.79 -2.21 2.28
CA LYS A 50 -3.15 -2.64 1.99
C LYS A 50 -3.70 -1.83 0.84
N TRP A 51 -4.29 -2.45 -0.17
CA TRP A 51 -5.04 -1.74 -1.20
C TRP A 51 -6.54 -1.95 -1.00
N ILE A 52 -7.34 -0.98 -1.43
CA ILE A 52 -8.80 -1.11 -1.40
C ILE A 52 -9.25 -1.68 -2.74
N ASP A 53 -9.91 -2.83 -2.69
CA ASP A 53 -10.43 -3.48 -3.89
C ASP A 53 -11.74 -2.84 -4.40
N ASP A 54 -12.35 -3.46 -5.41
CA ASP A 54 -13.58 -2.97 -6.01
C ASP A 54 -14.85 -3.21 -5.20
N GLU A 55 -14.76 -4.07 -4.20
CA GLU A 55 -15.82 -4.31 -3.20
C GLU A 55 -15.68 -3.35 -2.01
N GLY A 56 -14.56 -2.64 -1.91
CA GLY A 56 -14.23 -1.72 -0.83
C GLY A 56 -13.48 -2.39 0.32
N ASP A 57 -13.02 -3.63 0.13
CA ASP A 57 -12.35 -4.40 1.16
C ASP A 57 -10.83 -4.14 1.17
N PRO A 58 -10.21 -4.02 2.36
CA PRO A 58 -8.78 -3.85 2.47
C PRO A 58 -8.06 -5.18 2.23
N CYS A 59 -7.39 -5.29 1.08
CA CYS A 59 -6.58 -6.43 0.70
C CYS A 59 -5.09 -6.18 0.97
N THR A 60 -4.40 -7.13 1.60
CA THR A 60 -2.96 -6.99 1.90
C THR A 60 -2.09 -7.26 0.66
N ILE A 61 -1.03 -6.47 0.48
CA ILE A 61 0.06 -6.73 -0.48
C ILE A 61 1.31 -7.08 0.32
N SER A 62 1.68 -8.35 0.32
CA SER A 62 2.84 -8.88 1.06
C SER A 62 3.83 -9.65 0.16
N SER A 63 3.51 -9.77 -1.13
CA SER A 63 4.25 -10.55 -2.11
C SER A 63 4.10 -9.99 -3.52
N GLN A 64 5.00 -10.40 -4.42
CA GLN A 64 4.93 -10.02 -5.85
C GLN A 64 3.60 -10.45 -6.50
N MET A 65 3.11 -11.64 -6.16
CA MET A 65 1.87 -12.18 -6.72
C MET A 65 0.65 -11.32 -6.36
N GLU A 66 0.58 -10.83 -5.11
CA GLU A 66 -0.51 -9.96 -4.66
C GLU A 66 -0.42 -8.57 -5.30
N LEU A 67 0.78 -8.04 -5.53
CA LEU A 67 0.98 -6.78 -6.25
C LEU A 67 0.51 -6.87 -7.69
N GLU A 68 0.89 -7.94 -8.40
CA GLU A 68 0.46 -8.19 -9.77
C GLU A 68 -1.07 -8.32 -9.87
N GLU A 69 -1.69 -8.98 -8.90
CA GLU A 69 -3.14 -9.10 -8.83
C GLU A 69 -3.82 -7.74 -8.60
N ALA A 70 -3.28 -6.91 -7.69
CA ALA A 70 -3.77 -5.55 -7.48
C ALA A 70 -3.69 -4.71 -8.77
N PHE A 71 -2.58 -4.79 -9.52
CA PHE A 71 -2.44 -4.12 -10.82
C PHE A 71 -3.41 -4.66 -11.88
N ARG A 72 -3.62 -5.99 -11.90
CA ARG A 72 -4.56 -6.64 -12.83
C ARG A 72 -6.00 -6.20 -12.55
N LEU A 73 -6.41 -6.15 -11.28
CA LEU A 73 -7.75 -5.73 -10.85
C LEU A 73 -7.97 -4.23 -11.08
N TYR A 74 -6.98 -3.38 -10.78
CA TYR A 74 -7.01 -1.96 -11.11
C TYR A 74 -7.28 -1.70 -12.61
N SER A 75 -6.58 -2.43 -13.48
CA SER A 75 -6.66 -2.26 -14.94
C SER A 75 -8.07 -2.49 -15.50
N ARG A 76 -8.92 -3.21 -14.76
CA ARG A 76 -10.33 -3.47 -15.10
C ARG A 76 -11.24 -2.31 -14.71
N ASN A 77 -10.92 -1.57 -13.64
CA ASN A 77 -11.84 -0.62 -13.01
C ASN A 77 -11.55 0.88 -13.24
N ARG A 78 -10.39 1.24 -13.80
CA ARG A 78 -10.04 2.51 -14.50
C ARG A 78 -10.43 3.89 -13.91
N LYS A 79 -11.07 4.02 -12.75
CA LYS A 79 -11.71 5.31 -12.40
C LYS A 79 -10.87 6.24 -11.51
N GLU A 80 -10.04 5.76 -10.58
CA GLU A 80 -9.45 6.69 -9.57
C GLU A 80 -8.00 6.44 -9.14
N GLY A 81 -7.29 5.49 -9.76
CA GLY A 81 -5.94 5.08 -9.34
C GLY A 81 -5.97 3.95 -8.29
N LEU A 82 -4.84 3.25 -8.11
CA LEU A 82 -4.71 2.24 -7.07
C LEU A 82 -4.52 2.94 -5.71
N LEU A 83 -5.46 2.80 -4.78
CA LEU A 83 -5.33 3.34 -3.43
C LEU A 83 -4.61 2.33 -2.54
N VAL A 84 -3.45 2.70 -2.00
CA VAL A 84 -2.62 1.86 -1.12
C VAL A 84 -2.43 2.56 0.22
N HIS A 85 -2.96 1.98 1.29
CA HIS A 85 -2.69 2.35 2.67
C HIS A 85 -1.40 1.68 3.17
N VAL A 86 -0.57 2.46 3.85
CA VAL A 86 0.74 2.04 4.37
C VAL A 86 0.73 2.18 5.87
N PHE A 87 0.92 1.06 6.56
CA PHE A 87 1.05 1.04 8.02
C PHE A 87 2.52 0.78 8.38
N PRO A 88 3.14 1.61 9.23
CA PRO A 88 4.55 1.53 9.62
C PRO A 88 4.81 0.43 10.68
N SER A 89 4.10 -0.69 10.55
CA SER A 89 4.11 -1.84 11.46
C SER A 89 3.51 -3.08 10.77
N ILE A 90 3.57 -4.22 11.45
CA ILE A 90 2.86 -5.45 11.07
C ILE A 90 1.77 -5.78 12.11
N PRO A 91 0.66 -6.43 11.71
CA PRO A 91 -0.34 -6.88 12.67
C PRO A 91 0.22 -7.98 13.57
N GLU A 92 -0.28 -8.10 14.80
CA GLU A 92 0.17 -9.15 15.74
C GLU A 92 -0.13 -10.57 15.21
N LYS A 93 -1.21 -10.71 14.45
CA LYS A 93 -1.67 -11.97 13.84
C LYS A 93 -2.28 -11.71 12.46
N PRO A 94 -2.23 -12.69 11.54
CA PRO A 94 -2.97 -12.59 10.27
C PRO A 94 -4.45 -12.29 10.51
N GLY A 95 -5.00 -11.33 9.76
CA GLY A 95 -6.39 -10.89 9.88
C GLY A 95 -6.68 -9.89 11.02
N MET A 96 -5.68 -9.52 11.84
CA MET A 96 -5.81 -8.43 12.81
C MET A 96 -5.42 -7.08 12.19
N PRO A 97 -5.90 -5.95 12.74
CA PRO A 97 -5.42 -4.63 12.36
C PRO A 97 -3.96 -4.41 12.81
N CYS A 98 -3.28 -3.47 12.16
CA CYS A 98 -1.98 -2.97 12.60
C CYS A 98 -2.13 -2.15 13.89
N PRO A 99 -1.11 -2.12 14.76
CA PRO A 99 -1.10 -1.20 15.90
C PRO A 99 -1.31 0.27 15.46
N GLY A 100 -2.38 0.89 15.94
CA GLY A 100 -2.74 2.28 15.58
C GLY A 100 -3.56 2.44 14.29
N GLU A 101 -4.05 1.35 13.71
CA GLU A 101 -5.13 1.36 12.71
C GLU A 101 -6.47 1.53 13.47
N ASP A 102 -7.15 2.67 13.27
CA ASP A 102 -8.46 3.03 13.86
C ASP A 102 -9.64 2.47 13.04
#